data_AF-Q2M5C4-F1
#
_entry.id   AF-Q2M5C4-F1
#
_cell.length_a   1.000
_cell.length_b   1.000
_cell.length_c   1.000
_cell.angle_alpha   90.00
_cell.angle_beta   90.00
_cell.angle_gamma   90.00
#
_symmetry.space_group_name_H-M   'P 1'
#
loop_
_entity.id
_entity.type
_entity.pdbx_description
1 polymer ?
#
loop_
_entity_poly.entity_id
_entity_poly.type
_entity_poly.pdbx_seq_one_letter_code
_entity_poly.pdbx_strand_id
1 'polypeptide(L)'
;VFVWFWQNNFLKLGHAFCFLPLPVRTGLTVQVNGYFEVSSNRRGIWYGEDMDRSGKVRSAWNRLLLEDVVAPSFARLLLCLREVLDPRDSYFSLWPSGSFEAPWNILVEQIYKD
;
A
#
# COMPACT_ATOMS: atom_id res chain seq x y z
N VAL A 1 -3.34 -9.56 5.75
CA VAL A 1 -2.32 -8.61 5.24
C VAL A 1 -1.08 -8.78 6.10
N PHE A 2 0.09 -8.93 5.48
CA PHE A 2 1.37 -8.97 6.19
C PHE A 2 2.25 -7.83 5.67
N VAL A 3 2.90 -7.10 6.58
CA VAL A 3 3.75 -5.95 6.29
C VAL A 3 5.12 -6.22 6.90
N TRP A 4 6.18 -6.25 6.08
CA TRP A 4 7.55 -6.55 6.52
C TRP A 4 8.53 -5.46 6.03
N PHE A 5 9.59 -5.22 6.81
CA PHE A 5 10.69 -4.29 6.48
C PHE A 5 11.81 -4.97 5.68
N TRP A 6 12.51 -4.20 4.85
CA TRP A 6 13.79 -4.59 4.25
C TRP A 6 14.95 -3.91 4.98
N GLN A 7 16.06 -4.62 5.10
CA GLN A 7 17.28 -4.13 5.73
C GLN A 7 18.30 -3.69 4.66
N ASN A 8 17.99 -2.65 3.87
CA ASN A 8 18.98 -1.68 3.37
C ASN A 8 18.29 -0.38 2.96
N ASN A 9 18.94 0.74 3.32
CA ASN A 9 18.62 2.08 2.84
C ASN A 9 18.94 2.24 1.34
N PHE A 10 18.19 3.13 0.69
CA PHE A 10 18.43 3.85 -0.58
C PHE A 10 17.36 3.75 -1.69
N LEU A 11 16.38 2.85 -1.61
CA LEU A 11 15.19 2.89 -2.50
C LEU A 11 13.93 2.60 -1.70
N LYS A 12 13.23 3.65 -1.26
CA LYS A 12 11.90 3.58 -0.61
C LYS A 12 10.84 3.13 -1.62
N LEU A 13 10.85 1.86 -2.02
CA LEU A 13 9.93 1.32 -3.02
C LEU A 13 9.45 -0.06 -2.59
N GLY A 14 8.51 -0.08 -1.66
CA GLY A 14 7.74 -1.26 -1.31
C GLY A 14 7.01 -1.81 -2.53
N HIS A 15 6.84 -3.13 -2.58
CA HIS A 15 6.11 -3.84 -3.62
C HIS A 15 4.76 -4.35 -3.12
N ALA A 16 3.84 -4.52 -4.07
CA ALA A 16 2.60 -5.22 -3.84
C ALA A 16 2.78 -6.73 -4.03
N PHE A 17 2.10 -7.51 -3.19
CA PHE A 17 2.00 -8.95 -3.28
C PHE A 17 0.54 -9.35 -3.28
N CYS A 18 0.19 -10.35 -4.09
CA CYS A 18 -1.07 -11.07 -4.04
C CYS A 18 -0.74 -12.56 -4.16
N PHE A 19 -0.51 -13.20 -3.02
CA PHE A 19 0.16 -14.51 -2.86
C PHE A 19 1.61 -14.53 -3.34
N LEU A 20 1.88 -14.03 -4.55
CA LEU A 20 3.19 -13.90 -5.17
C LEU A 20 3.54 -12.40 -5.37
N PRO A 21 4.83 -12.08 -5.53
CA PRO A 21 5.26 -10.71 -5.84
C PRO A 21 4.63 -10.21 -7.15
N LEU A 22 4.13 -8.98 -7.15
CA LEU A 22 3.72 -8.27 -8.35
C LEU A 22 4.83 -7.31 -8.79
N PRO A 23 4.99 -7.02 -10.10
CA PRO A 23 5.91 -6.00 -10.58
C PRO A 23 5.34 -4.58 -10.38
N VAL A 24 4.78 -4.32 -9.19
CA VAL A 24 4.09 -3.07 -8.82
C VAL A 24 4.85 -2.43 -7.67
N ARG A 25 5.33 -1.21 -7.90
CA ARG A 25 5.91 -0.38 -6.86
C ARG A 25 4.78 0.43 -6.22
N THR A 26 4.73 0.41 -4.90
CA THR A 26 3.71 1.10 -4.10
C THR A 26 4.14 2.50 -3.70
N GLY A 27 5.45 2.81 -3.75
CA GLY A 27 6.03 4.02 -3.19
C GLY A 27 6.16 4.02 -1.66
N LEU A 28 5.63 3.01 -0.97
CA LEU A 28 5.68 2.92 0.49
C LEU A 28 7.05 2.43 0.97
N THR A 29 7.35 2.63 2.26
CA THR A 29 8.56 2.11 2.92
C THR A 29 8.45 0.63 3.30
N VAL A 30 7.32 -0.01 2.97
CA VAL A 30 7.00 -1.38 3.37
C VAL A 30 6.41 -2.20 2.22
N GLN A 31 6.50 -3.52 2.32
CA GLN A 31 5.81 -4.44 1.41
C GLN A 31 4.32 -4.55 1.78
N VAL A 32 3.43 -4.58 0.80
CA VAL A 32 1.99 -4.73 1.02
C VAL A 32 1.50 -6.03 0.39
N ASN A 33 1.11 -6.99 1.22
CA ASN A 33 0.47 -8.24 0.77
C ASN A 33 -1.03 -8.23 1.06
N GLY A 34 -1.85 -8.37 0.02
CA GLY A 34 -3.30 -8.40 0.10
C GLY A 34 -3.92 -9.25 -0.99
N TYR A 35 -5.18 -9.65 -0.81
CA TYR A 35 -5.96 -10.38 -1.82
C TYR A 35 -6.46 -9.39 -2.88
N PHE A 36 -5.54 -8.80 -3.64
CA PHE A 36 -5.88 -7.81 -4.66
C PHE A 36 -6.48 -8.49 -5.89
N GLU A 37 -7.50 -7.87 -6.49
CA GLU A 37 -7.87 -8.14 -7.87
C GLU A 37 -6.73 -7.61 -8.77
N VAL A 38 -6.14 -8.49 -9.57
CA VAL A 38 -4.98 -8.14 -10.41
C VAL A 38 -5.41 -7.87 -11.85
N SER A 39 -4.65 -7.03 -12.55
CA SER A 39 -4.82 -6.85 -13.99
C SER A 39 -4.62 -8.17 -14.74
N SER A 40 -5.23 -8.31 -15.92
CA SER A 40 -5.14 -9.54 -16.73
C SER A 40 -3.70 -9.92 -17.10
N ASN A 41 -2.85 -8.93 -17.38
CA ASN A 41 -1.42 -9.11 -17.63
C ASN A 41 -0.57 -9.27 -16.35
N ARG A 42 -1.20 -9.26 -15.17
CA ARG A 42 -0.59 -9.38 -13.84
C ARG A 42 0.52 -8.37 -13.56
N ARG A 43 0.47 -7.20 -14.23
CA ARG A 43 1.44 -6.11 -14.04
C ARG A 43 0.96 -5.01 -13.10
N GLY A 44 -0.28 -5.10 -12.61
CA GLY A 44 -0.92 -4.10 -11.77
C GLY A 44 -1.99 -4.72 -10.88
N ILE A 45 -2.45 -3.95 -9.90
CA ILE A 45 -3.75 -4.20 -9.27
C ILE A 45 -4.83 -3.48 -10.09
N TRP A 46 -6.02 -4.03 -10.13
CA TRP A 46 -7.14 -3.49 -10.89
C TRP A 46 -7.67 -2.19 -10.27
N TYR A 47 -7.83 -1.14 -11.08
CA TYR A 47 -8.46 0.12 -10.68
C TYR A 47 -9.07 0.82 -11.91
N GLY A 48 -9.89 1.85 -11.68
CA GLY A 48 -10.54 2.64 -12.73
C GLY A 48 -12.07 2.43 -12.81
N GLU A 49 -12.75 3.37 -13.45
CA GLU A 49 -14.23 3.47 -13.47
C GLU A 49 -14.85 3.14 -14.85
N ASP A 50 -14.06 3.14 -15.92
CA ASP A 50 -14.49 2.98 -17.32
C ASP A 50 -14.64 1.52 -17.74
N MET A 51 -15.29 0.70 -16.92
CA MET A 51 -15.40 -0.74 -17.16
C MET A 51 -16.83 -1.24 -16.97
N ASP A 52 -17.11 -2.40 -17.57
CA ASP A 52 -18.37 -3.12 -17.41
C ASP A 52 -18.71 -3.40 -15.93
N ARG A 53 -19.87 -4.02 -15.68
CA ARG A 53 -20.32 -4.32 -14.32
C ARG A 53 -19.29 -5.11 -13.51
N SER A 54 -18.52 -6.00 -14.15
CA SER A 54 -17.52 -6.83 -13.49
C SER A 54 -16.28 -6.02 -13.10
N GLY A 55 -15.83 -5.12 -13.98
CA GLY A 55 -14.70 -4.24 -13.71
C GLY A 55 -14.96 -3.26 -12.56
N LYS A 56 -16.20 -2.78 -12.42
CA LYS A 56 -16.61 -1.93 -11.29
C LYS A 56 -16.50 -2.66 -9.96
N VAL A 57 -16.92 -3.92 -9.89
CA VAL A 57 -16.82 -4.74 -8.66
C VAL A 57 -15.37 -4.97 -8.27
N ARG A 58 -14.49 -5.30 -9.23
CA ARG A 58 -13.05 -5.48 -8.97
C ARG A 58 -12.38 -4.20 -8.47
N SER A 59 -12.72 -3.07 -9.09
CA SER A 59 -12.20 -1.74 -8.72
C SER A 59 -12.65 -1.37 -7.31
N ALA A 60 -13.93 -1.57 -6.99
CA ALA A 60 -14.49 -1.35 -5.66
C ALA A 60 -13.81 -2.24 -4.60
N TRP A 61 -13.57 -3.52 -4.91
CA TRP A 61 -12.86 -4.42 -3.99
C TRP A 61 -11.47 -3.91 -3.63
N ASN A 62 -10.66 -3.53 -4.62
CA ASN A 62 -9.32 -3.02 -4.34
C ASN A 62 -9.34 -1.67 -3.60
N ARG A 63 -10.30 -0.79 -3.90
CA ARG A 63 -10.51 0.45 -3.14
C ARG A 63 -10.78 0.15 -1.67
N LEU A 64 -11.78 -0.67 -1.37
CA LEU A 64 -12.14 -1.05 0.00
C LEU A 64 -10.97 -1.73 0.72
N LEU A 65 -10.22 -2.59 0.02
CA LEU A 65 -9.05 -3.24 0.61
C LEU A 65 -7.98 -2.21 1.00
N LEU A 66 -7.73 -1.21 0.16
CA LEU A 66 -6.77 -0.14 0.46
C LEU A 66 -7.26 0.77 1.61
N GLU A 67 -8.52 1.18 1.57
CA GLU A 67 -9.12 2.12 2.52
C GLU A 67 -9.37 1.48 3.90
N ASP A 68 -10.03 0.33 3.93
CA ASP A 68 -10.58 -0.24 5.18
C ASP A 68 -9.66 -1.27 5.82
N VAL A 69 -8.65 -1.76 5.09
CA VAL A 69 -7.76 -2.82 5.59
C VAL A 69 -6.31 -2.36 5.59
N VAL A 70 -5.75 -1.98 4.45
CA VAL A 70 -4.31 -1.71 4.35
C VAL A 70 -3.95 -0.41 5.06
N ALA A 71 -4.70 0.69 4.85
CA ALA A 71 -4.41 1.96 5.52
C ALA A 71 -4.46 1.84 7.06
N PRO A 72 -5.52 1.28 7.69
CA PRO A 72 -5.53 1.06 9.14
C PRO A 72 -4.40 0.13 9.64
N SER A 73 -4.08 -0.92 8.88
CA SER A 73 -2.98 -1.84 9.22
C SER A 73 -1.62 -1.12 9.20
N PHE A 74 -1.41 -0.26 8.20
CA PHE A 74 -0.19 0.54 8.08
C PHE A 74 -0.08 1.59 9.18
N ALA A 75 -1.17 2.31 9.49
CA ALA A 75 -1.21 3.24 10.62
C ALA A 75 -0.92 2.54 11.95
N ARG A 76 -1.49 1.34 12.17
CA ARG A 76 -1.20 0.53 13.35
C ARG A 76 0.27 0.12 13.41
N LEU A 77 0.86 -0.26 12.28
CA LEU A 77 2.28 -0.57 12.19
C LEU A 77 3.15 0.63 12.58
N LEU A 78 2.87 1.82 12.04
CA LEU A 78 3.58 3.05 12.42
C LEU A 78 3.51 3.27 13.93
N LEU A 79 2.31 3.20 14.53
CA LEU A 79 2.16 3.36 15.98
C LEU A 79 2.95 2.34 16.80
N CYS A 80 3.04 1.09 16.35
CA CYS A 80 3.86 0.07 17.02
C CYS A 80 5.35 0.38 16.90
N LEU A 81 5.82 0.87 15.74
CA LEU A 81 7.23 1.17 15.51
C LEU A 81 7.71 2.40 16.25
N ARG A 82 6.82 3.33 16.59
CA ARG A 82 7.14 4.50 17.42
C ARG A 82 7.79 4.10 18.74
N GLU A 83 7.37 2.98 19.32
CA GLU A 83 7.88 2.48 20.60
C GLU A 83 9.19 1.67 20.45
N VAL A 84 9.54 1.27 19.23
CA VAL A 84 10.68 0.36 18.94
C VAL A 84 11.85 1.10 18.30
N LEU A 85 11.60 2.24 17.62
CA LEU A 85 12.62 2.98 16.89
C LEU A 85 13.05 4.24 17.64
N ASP A 86 14.38 4.41 17.80
CA ASP A 86 15.05 5.65 18.20
C ASP A 86 16.27 5.81 17.25
N PRO A 87 16.55 6.97 16.59
CA PRO A 87 16.07 8.35 16.76
C PRO A 87 14.78 8.73 15.98
N ARG A 88 14.18 9.87 16.34
CA ARG A 88 12.98 10.48 15.70
C ARG A 88 13.01 10.48 14.17
N ASP A 89 14.18 10.74 13.58
CA ASP A 89 14.32 10.85 12.12
C ASP A 89 14.03 9.52 11.41
N SER A 90 14.37 8.39 12.04
CA SER A 90 14.07 7.06 11.49
C SER A 90 12.58 6.78 11.49
N TYR A 91 11.87 7.16 12.56
CA TYR A 91 10.42 7.00 12.65
C TYR A 91 9.68 7.83 11.59
N PHE A 92 9.97 9.13 11.52
CA PHE A 92 9.30 10.01 10.55
C PHE A 92 9.65 9.67 9.10
N SER A 93 10.81 9.05 8.85
CA SER A 93 11.18 8.60 7.50
C SER A 93 10.28 7.49 6.94
N LEU A 94 9.52 6.79 7.79
CA LEU A 94 8.59 5.72 7.42
C LEU A 94 7.26 6.24 6.89
N TRP A 95 6.88 7.46 7.26
CA TRP A 95 5.62 8.06 6.87
C TRP A 95 5.57 8.28 5.35
N PRO A 96 4.43 8.00 4.68
CA PRO A 96 4.28 8.25 3.26
C PRO A 96 4.37 9.76 3.00
N SER A 97 5.35 10.19 2.20
CA SER A 97 5.51 11.59 1.83
C SER A 97 5.77 11.71 0.32
N GLY A 98 5.26 12.80 -0.28
CA GLY A 98 5.30 13.02 -1.72
C GLY A 98 4.06 12.51 -2.46
N SER A 99 4.16 12.37 -3.78
CA SER A 99 3.10 11.89 -4.64
C SER A 99 3.16 10.36 -4.81
N PHE A 100 1.98 9.75 -4.92
CA PHE A 100 1.81 8.31 -5.10
C PHE A 100 1.00 8.03 -6.35
N GLU A 101 1.37 6.99 -7.08
CA GLU A 101 0.63 6.55 -8.28
C GLU A 101 -0.69 5.86 -7.89
N ALA A 102 -1.69 5.96 -8.74
CA ALA A 102 -2.94 5.25 -8.55
C ALA A 102 -2.75 3.71 -8.61
N PRO A 103 -3.44 2.94 -7.77
CA PRO A 103 -4.41 3.39 -6.76
C PRO A 103 -3.80 3.60 -5.37
N TRP A 104 -2.47 3.62 -5.22
CA TRP A 104 -1.79 3.72 -3.92
C TRP A 104 -1.95 5.07 -3.23
N ASN A 105 -2.25 6.13 -4.00
CA ASN A 105 -2.64 7.43 -3.44
C ASN A 105 -3.89 7.32 -2.53
N ILE A 106 -4.82 6.41 -2.83
CA ILE A 106 -6.02 6.19 -2.00
C ILE A 106 -5.63 5.79 -0.58
N LEU A 107 -4.68 4.87 -0.44
CA LEU A 107 -4.17 4.43 0.86
C LEU A 107 -3.51 5.59 1.61
N VAL A 108 -2.73 6.42 0.92
CA VAL A 108 -2.02 7.55 1.54
C VAL A 108 -3.00 8.64 1.99
N GLU A 109 -3.96 8.98 1.13
CA GLU A 109 -5.06 9.88 1.47
C GLU A 109 -5.81 9.38 2.71
N GLN A 110 -6.10 8.07 2.77
CA GLN A 110 -6.79 7.46 3.90
C GLN A 110 -5.98 7.46 5.20
N ILE A 111 -4.64 7.35 5.14
CA ILE A 111 -3.78 7.45 6.34
C ILE A 111 -3.85 8.84 6.97
N TYR A 112 -3.97 9.88 6.15
CA TYR A 112 -4.03 11.28 6.59
C TYR A 112 -5.46 11.80 6.77
N LYS A 113 -6.45 10.91 6.68
CA LYS A 113 -7.86 11.22 6.85
C LYS A 113 -8.25 11.02 8.32
N ASP A 114 -8.22 12.13 9.06
CA ASP A 114 -8.67 12.31 10.46
C ASP A 114 -8.29 11.20 11.45
#